data_AF-A0A8B5WSE4-F1
#
_entry.id   AF-A0A8B5WSE4-F1
#
_cell.length_a   1.000
_cell.length_b   1.000
_cell.length_c   1.000
_cell.angle_alpha   90.00
_cell.angle_beta   90.00
_cell.angle_gamma   90.00
#
_symmetry.space_group_name_H-M   'P 1'
#
loop_
_entity.id
_entity.type
_entity.pdbx_description
1 polymer ?
#
loop_
_entity_poly.entity_id
_entity_poly.type
_entity_poly.pdbx_seq_one_letter_code
_entity_poly.pdbx_strand_id
1 'polypeptide(L)'
;MQRLALLLLLAFASLSAPANEPATQLLDQNALPWKPVHGDGQMAPLALTESGKPLAVLIRLPKGGVLQPHSGSARWHFITVVSGTLSYADGDVLDQGKLKDYPAGSVLVLPQGLMHYAMARQNDVLLQVTLIHQDSLTPEVRRQTAPHNITVTEAPTTHHQAAPVQAQSALVAFLTTDDPMIAGHALHFAQRMLASGRRATVILVGEAGRLGIKTLPSPTSAVSGATLNQDLASFVGSGGKVYISAYTLRHFSATSEMLASGISLPDDPQAIHNHMFDPATQLVVW
;
A
#
# COMPACT_ATOMS: atom_id res chain seq x y z
N MET A 1 78.84 12.00 -5.97
CA MET A 1 77.60 12.50 -5.33
C MET A 1 76.43 11.65 -5.82
N GLN A 2 76.09 10.58 -5.10
CA GLN A 2 74.91 9.74 -5.38
C GLN A 2 73.84 10.09 -4.33
N ARG A 3 72.72 10.67 -4.76
CA ARG A 3 71.57 10.96 -3.90
C ARG A 3 70.66 9.74 -3.87
N LEU A 4 70.55 9.11 -2.70
CA LEU A 4 69.61 8.04 -2.39
C LEU A 4 68.22 8.68 -2.18
N ALA A 5 67.24 8.31 -3.00
CA ALA A 5 65.84 8.71 -2.81
C ALA A 5 65.14 7.68 -1.92
N LEU A 6 64.71 8.09 -0.73
CA LEU A 6 63.95 7.27 0.20
C LEU A 6 62.45 7.51 -0.04
N LEU A 7 61.76 6.55 -0.62
CA LEU A 7 60.30 6.53 -0.75
C LEU A 7 59.69 6.05 0.58
N LEU A 8 59.03 6.96 1.31
CA LEU A 8 58.21 6.63 2.48
C LEU A 8 56.83 6.16 2.01
N LEU A 9 56.53 4.86 2.18
CA LEU A 9 55.17 4.33 2.08
C LEU A 9 54.41 4.67 3.38
N LEU A 10 53.44 5.59 3.32
CA LEU A 10 52.46 5.77 4.40
C LEU A 10 51.34 4.73 4.26
N ALA A 11 51.32 3.75 5.16
CA ALA A 11 50.19 2.84 5.31
C ALA A 11 49.03 3.59 5.98
N PHE A 12 47.96 3.88 5.22
CA PHE A 12 46.69 4.33 5.79
C PHE A 12 46.00 3.13 6.44
N ALA A 13 46.13 3.00 7.76
CA ALA A 13 45.26 2.15 8.55
C ALA A 13 43.89 2.83 8.67
N SER A 14 42.91 2.38 7.89
CA SER A 14 41.52 2.81 8.05
C SER A 14 41.00 2.32 9.40
N LEU A 15 40.91 3.21 10.38
CA LEU A 15 40.14 2.95 11.60
C LEU A 15 38.65 2.95 11.23
N SER A 16 38.09 1.77 11.01
CA SER A 16 36.64 1.61 11.02
C SER A 16 36.15 1.81 12.45
N ALA A 17 35.59 2.99 12.75
CA ALA A 17 34.85 3.18 13.98
C ALA A 17 33.67 2.18 13.99
N PRO A 18 33.40 1.48 15.10
CA PRO A 18 32.21 0.64 15.18
C PRO A 18 30.99 1.55 14.99
N ALA A 19 30.16 1.24 14.00
CA ALA A 19 28.85 1.86 13.88
C ALA A 19 28.08 1.54 15.17
N ASN A 20 27.69 2.58 15.91
CA ASN A 20 26.79 2.42 17.04
C ASN A 20 25.44 1.99 16.47
N GLU A 21 25.12 0.70 16.58
CA GLU A 21 23.79 0.20 16.26
C GLU A 21 22.75 0.89 17.16
N PRO A 22 21.62 1.36 16.61
CA PRO A 22 20.57 1.97 17.41
C PRO A 22 20.02 0.97 18.44
N ALA A 23 20.03 1.35 19.72
CA ALA A 23 19.42 0.57 20.80
C ALA A 23 17.91 0.85 20.90
N THR A 24 17.13 -0.15 21.33
CA THR A 24 15.72 0.03 21.69
C THR A 24 15.57 1.09 22.77
N GLN A 25 14.66 2.05 22.56
CA GLN A 25 14.38 3.12 23.52
C GLN A 25 12.93 3.05 24.01
N LEU A 26 12.74 3.35 25.29
CA LEU A 26 11.40 3.59 25.84
C LEU A 26 10.98 5.02 25.49
N LEU A 27 9.83 5.15 24.82
CA LEU A 27 9.24 6.44 24.49
C LEU A 27 8.59 7.07 25.74
N ASP A 28 8.97 8.30 26.09
CA ASP A 28 8.24 9.10 27.07
C ASP A 28 6.97 9.68 26.44
N GLN A 29 5.83 9.03 26.70
CA GLN A 29 4.53 9.43 26.16
C GLN A 29 4.02 10.77 26.71
N ASN A 30 4.49 11.20 27.89
CA ASN A 30 4.06 12.46 28.49
C ASN A 30 4.70 13.66 27.80
N ALA A 31 5.88 13.48 27.22
CA ALA A 31 6.61 14.50 26.47
C ALA A 31 6.11 14.68 25.03
N LEU A 32 5.17 13.85 24.56
CA LEU A 32 4.62 13.96 23.21
C LEU A 32 3.82 15.26 23.02
N PRO A 33 3.75 15.81 21.79
CA PRO A 33 3.05 17.05 21.49
C PRO A 33 1.52 16.82 21.41
N TRP A 34 0.90 16.56 22.56
CA TRP A 34 -0.55 16.35 22.68
C TRP A 34 -1.33 17.58 22.26
N LYS A 35 -2.27 17.41 21.35
CA LYS A 35 -3.19 18.47 20.89
C LYS A 35 -4.64 18.03 21.10
N PRO A 36 -5.55 18.95 21.45
CA PRO A 36 -6.97 18.66 21.46
C PRO A 36 -7.43 18.12 20.10
N VAL A 37 -8.31 17.13 20.14
CA VAL A 37 -9.08 16.60 19.01
C VAL A 37 -10.56 16.58 19.42
N HIS A 38 -11.45 16.01 18.60
CA HIS A 38 -12.90 16.00 18.80
C HIS A 38 -13.34 15.82 20.27
N GLY A 39 -14.16 16.75 20.77
CA GLY A 39 -14.63 16.72 22.15
C GLY A 39 -13.50 16.83 23.18
N ASP A 40 -13.45 15.89 24.11
CA ASP A 40 -12.48 15.84 25.21
C ASP A 40 -11.21 15.05 24.86
N GLY A 41 -11.09 14.57 23.62
CA GLY A 41 -9.96 13.79 23.17
C GLY A 41 -8.69 14.62 23.00
N GLN A 42 -7.54 13.98 23.19
CA GLN A 42 -6.25 14.54 22.79
C GLN A 42 -5.48 13.54 21.95
N MET A 43 -4.79 14.02 20.91
CA MET A 43 -4.02 13.22 19.98
C MET A 43 -2.55 13.63 19.99
N ALA A 44 -1.65 12.66 19.87
CA ALA A 44 -0.23 12.88 19.59
C ALA A 44 0.25 11.97 18.44
N PRO A 45 0.92 12.49 17.41
CA PRO A 45 1.48 11.67 16.34
C PRO A 45 2.70 10.87 16.83
N LEU A 46 2.77 9.60 16.43
CA LEU A 46 3.92 8.71 16.64
C LEU A 46 4.78 8.59 15.39
N ALA A 47 4.14 8.59 14.22
CA ALA A 47 4.82 8.47 12.92
C ALA A 47 4.09 9.31 11.87
N LEU A 48 4.84 9.84 10.91
CA LEU A 48 4.34 10.63 9.78
C LEU A 48 4.78 9.99 8.46
N THR A 49 4.01 10.21 7.40
CA THR A 49 4.43 10.02 6.02
C THR A 49 5.48 11.05 5.64
N GLU A 50 6.17 10.84 4.52
CA GLU A 50 7.06 11.85 3.92
C GLU A 50 6.35 13.19 3.65
N SER A 51 5.05 13.14 3.36
CA SER A 51 4.18 14.32 3.18
C SER A 51 3.67 14.94 4.49
N GLY A 52 4.15 14.47 5.65
CA GLY A 52 3.82 15.01 6.97
C GLY A 52 2.44 14.59 7.51
N LYS A 53 1.77 13.60 6.91
CA LYS A 53 0.47 13.09 7.38
C LYS A 53 0.67 11.98 8.42
N PRO A 54 -0.17 11.85 9.45
CA PRO A 54 -0.02 10.77 10.42
C PRO A 54 -0.12 9.35 9.80
N LEU A 55 0.77 8.46 10.25
CA LEU A 55 0.72 7.01 10.01
C LEU A 55 0.27 6.25 11.26
N ALA A 56 0.71 6.71 12.43
CA ALA A 56 0.30 6.19 13.72
C ALA A 56 0.17 7.35 14.71
N VAL A 57 -0.85 7.28 15.57
CA VAL A 57 -1.10 8.28 16.61
C VAL A 57 -1.51 7.60 17.91
N LEU A 58 -1.26 8.27 19.02
CA LEU A 58 -1.95 7.99 20.28
C LEU A 58 -3.14 8.93 20.43
N ILE A 59 -4.25 8.40 20.94
CA ILE A 59 -5.38 9.21 21.38
C ILE A 59 -5.64 8.88 22.84
N ARG A 60 -5.75 9.89 23.69
CA ARG A 60 -6.17 9.74 25.08
C ARG A 60 -7.50 10.44 25.31
N LEU A 61 -8.33 9.82 26.15
CA LEU A 61 -9.63 10.34 26.56
C LEU A 61 -9.72 10.19 28.09
N PRO A 62 -9.85 11.29 28.85
CA PRO A 62 -9.96 11.20 30.30
C PRO A 62 -11.27 10.53 30.71
N LYS A 63 -11.32 9.96 31.91
CA LYS A 63 -12.54 9.40 32.50
C LYS A 63 -13.70 10.39 32.45
N GLY A 64 -14.84 9.92 31.97
CA GLY A 64 -16.04 10.73 31.73
C GLY A 64 -16.01 11.54 30.44
N GLY A 65 -14.85 11.61 29.75
CA GLY A 65 -14.68 12.34 28.50
C GLY A 65 -15.39 11.67 27.32
N VAL A 66 -15.74 12.51 26.34
CA VAL A 66 -16.46 12.16 25.13
C VAL A 66 -15.67 12.56 23.89
N LEU A 67 -15.39 11.60 23.00
CA LEU A 67 -15.07 11.87 21.60
C LEU A 67 -16.39 12.09 20.87
N GLN A 68 -16.74 13.36 20.66
CA GLN A 68 -17.99 13.75 19.99
C GLN A 68 -18.10 13.12 18.59
N PRO A 69 -19.32 12.92 18.05
CA PRO A 69 -19.50 12.35 16.71
C PRO A 69 -18.64 13.05 15.65
N HIS A 70 -17.83 12.27 14.96
CA HIS A 70 -16.96 12.76 13.90
C HIS A 70 -16.75 11.69 12.83
N SER A 71 -16.40 12.13 11.63
CA SER A 71 -16.00 11.22 10.56
C SER A 71 -14.64 10.65 10.90
N GLY A 72 -14.47 9.34 10.70
CA GLY A 72 -13.13 8.76 10.58
C GLY A 72 -12.29 9.54 9.57
N SER A 73 -10.96 9.50 9.75
CA SER A 73 -10.01 10.10 8.79
C SER A 73 -10.26 9.61 7.34
N ALA A 74 -9.60 10.27 6.39
CA ALA A 74 -9.60 9.89 4.97
C ALA A 74 -8.98 8.52 4.67
N ARG A 75 -8.62 7.72 5.68
CA ARG A 75 -8.04 6.38 5.57
C ARG A 75 -8.75 5.43 6.53
N TRP A 76 -8.60 4.13 6.29
CA TRP A 76 -9.02 3.10 7.23
C TRP A 76 -8.10 3.12 8.46
N HIS A 77 -8.61 2.66 9.61
CA HIS A 77 -7.81 2.55 10.83
C HIS A 77 -7.93 1.22 11.52
N PHE A 78 -6.83 0.79 12.13
CA PHE A 78 -6.92 -0.02 13.34
C PHE A 78 -6.99 0.90 14.56
N ILE A 79 -7.92 0.65 15.47
CA ILE A 79 -7.98 1.27 16.78
C ILE A 79 -7.68 0.18 17.81
N THR A 80 -6.50 0.25 18.42
CA THR A 80 -6.12 -0.64 19.51
C THR A 80 -6.37 0.05 20.84
N VAL A 81 -7.16 -0.57 21.71
CA VAL A 81 -7.34 -0.12 23.08
C VAL A 81 -6.12 -0.54 23.88
N VAL A 82 -5.22 0.40 24.17
CA VAL A 82 -3.97 0.14 24.91
C VAL A 82 -4.25 0.02 26.40
N SER A 83 -5.06 0.93 26.96
CA SER A 83 -5.49 0.89 28.36
C SER A 83 -6.91 1.44 28.52
N GLY A 84 -7.56 1.06 29.62
CA GLY A 84 -8.93 1.45 29.94
C GLY A 84 -10.00 0.59 29.25
N THR A 85 -11.20 1.16 29.09
CA THR A 85 -12.31 0.54 28.37
C THR A 85 -12.98 1.60 27.51
N LEU A 86 -12.86 1.42 26.19
CA LEU A 86 -13.45 2.31 25.21
C LEU A 86 -14.92 1.93 25.01
N SER A 87 -15.84 2.83 25.34
CA SER A 87 -17.23 2.70 24.92
C SER A 87 -17.37 3.34 23.54
N TYR A 88 -17.75 2.59 22.51
CA TYR A 88 -17.71 3.04 21.11
C TYR A 88 -18.99 2.67 20.36
N ALA A 89 -19.40 3.52 19.42
CA ALA A 89 -20.45 3.21 18.46
C ALA A 89 -20.31 4.02 17.17
N ASP A 90 -20.88 3.48 16.10
CA ASP A 90 -21.04 4.17 14.83
C ASP A 90 -22.29 5.07 14.87
N GLY A 91 -22.21 6.21 14.17
CA GLY A 91 -23.29 7.17 14.03
C GLY A 91 -22.81 8.62 14.06
N ASP A 92 -23.67 9.49 13.55
CA ASP A 92 -23.50 10.94 13.52
C ASP A 92 -24.11 11.66 14.73
N VAL A 93 -24.86 10.94 15.57
CA VAL A 93 -25.46 11.42 16.81
C VAL A 93 -25.03 10.54 17.98
N LEU A 94 -24.60 11.18 19.07
CA LEU A 94 -24.22 10.50 20.32
C LEU A 94 -25.47 9.86 20.96
N ASP A 95 -25.57 8.53 20.84
CA ASP A 95 -26.59 7.71 21.48
C ASP A 95 -25.89 6.74 22.46
N GLN A 96 -25.96 7.05 23.75
CA GLN A 96 -25.31 6.22 24.76
C GLN A 96 -25.85 4.78 24.82
N GLY A 97 -27.07 4.55 24.33
CA GLY A 97 -27.69 3.22 24.27
C GLY A 97 -27.07 2.31 23.21
N LYS A 98 -26.34 2.86 22.23
CA LYS A 98 -25.66 2.11 21.17
C LYS A 98 -24.20 1.80 21.48
N LEU A 99 -23.64 2.41 22.53
CA LEU A 99 -22.25 2.20 22.91
C LEU A 99 -21.99 0.76 23.32
N LYS A 100 -21.01 0.14 22.67
CA LYS A 100 -20.44 -1.13 23.06
C LYS A 100 -19.10 -0.91 23.74
N ASP A 101 -18.83 -1.68 24.80
CA ASP A 101 -17.57 -1.61 25.53
C ASP A 101 -16.50 -2.51 24.92
N TYR A 102 -15.30 -1.95 24.78
CA TYR A 102 -14.10 -2.59 24.26
C TYR A 102 -12.97 -2.41 25.28
N PRO A 103 -12.62 -3.45 26.06
CA PRO A 103 -11.56 -3.36 27.06
C PRO A 103 -10.17 -3.31 26.41
N ALA A 104 -9.14 -3.03 27.22
CA ALA A 104 -7.74 -3.11 26.80
C ALA A 104 -7.41 -4.44 26.10
N GLY A 105 -6.61 -4.35 25.03
CA GLY A 105 -6.32 -5.46 24.12
C GLY A 105 -7.30 -5.60 22.95
N SER A 106 -8.44 -4.89 22.96
CA SER A 106 -9.35 -4.87 21.81
C SER A 106 -8.72 -4.17 20.61
N VAL A 107 -8.99 -4.68 19.42
CA VAL A 107 -8.62 -4.07 18.13
C VAL A 107 -9.88 -3.93 17.29
N LEU A 108 -10.22 -2.69 16.93
CA LEU A 108 -11.33 -2.37 16.05
C LEU A 108 -10.79 -1.98 14.67
N VAL A 109 -11.58 -2.27 13.63
CA VAL A 109 -11.31 -1.78 12.27
C VAL A 109 -12.35 -0.72 11.95
N LEU A 110 -11.89 0.51 11.73
CA LEU A 110 -12.73 1.64 11.38
C LEU A 110 -12.60 1.93 9.87
N PRO A 111 -13.67 1.75 9.08
CA PRO A 111 -13.70 2.15 7.68
C PRO A 111 -13.46 3.64 7.48
N GLN A 112 -12.89 3.99 6.33
CA GLN A 112 -12.74 5.38 5.90
C GLN A 112 -14.09 6.11 5.92
N GLY A 113 -14.10 7.31 6.48
CA GLY A 113 -15.27 8.21 6.44
C GLY A 113 -16.47 7.78 7.31
N LEU A 114 -16.39 6.67 8.04
CA LEU A 114 -17.49 6.24 8.91
C LEU A 114 -17.63 7.19 10.10
N MET A 115 -18.83 7.76 10.26
CA MET A 115 -19.19 8.57 11.42
C MET A 115 -19.24 7.68 12.66
N HIS A 116 -18.61 8.12 13.74
CA HIS A 116 -18.57 7.39 15.00
C HIS A 116 -18.33 8.33 16.18
N TYR A 117 -18.54 7.81 17.38
CA TYR A 117 -18.30 8.49 18.65
C TYR A 117 -17.84 7.50 19.72
N ALA A 118 -17.21 8.03 20.77
CA ALA A 118 -16.75 7.19 21.87
C ALA A 118 -16.74 7.91 23.22
N MET A 119 -16.69 7.13 24.29
CA MET A 119 -16.64 7.61 25.66
C MET A 119 -15.68 6.77 26.50
N ALA A 120 -15.06 7.42 27.49
CA ALA A 120 -14.25 6.79 28.52
C ALA A 120 -15.07 6.68 29.81
N ARG A 121 -16.11 5.83 29.82
CA ARG A 121 -17.13 5.84 30.90
C ARG A 121 -16.56 5.49 32.28
N GLN A 122 -15.63 4.55 32.34
CA GLN A 122 -15.17 3.95 33.61
C GLN A 122 -13.82 4.49 34.08
N ASN A 123 -12.86 4.60 33.18
CA ASN A 123 -11.47 4.95 33.43
C ASN A 123 -10.93 5.80 32.28
N ASP A 124 -9.77 6.42 32.46
CA ASP A 124 -9.02 6.99 31.34
C ASP A 124 -8.77 5.92 30.28
N VAL A 125 -8.85 6.32 29.01
CA VAL A 125 -8.64 5.44 27.86
C VAL A 125 -7.44 5.95 27.07
N LEU A 126 -6.53 5.04 26.74
CA LEU A 126 -5.47 5.25 25.76
C LEU A 126 -5.70 4.34 24.56
N LEU A 127 -5.68 4.94 23.37
CA LEU A 127 -5.79 4.26 22.10
C LEU A 127 -4.50 4.44 21.32
N GLN A 128 -4.10 3.41 20.59
CA GLN A 128 -3.20 3.55 19.45
C GLN A 128 -4.02 3.41 18.18
N VAL A 129 -3.93 4.41 17.31
CA VAL A 129 -4.61 4.40 16.02
C VAL A 129 -3.57 4.33 14.92
N THR A 130 -3.65 3.28 14.09
CA THR A 130 -2.77 3.08 12.93
C THR A 130 -3.57 3.33 11.66
N LEU A 131 -3.09 4.26 10.83
CA LEU A 131 -3.71 4.61 9.56
C LEU A 131 -3.21 3.70 8.44
N ILE A 132 -4.14 3.05 7.79
CA ILE A 132 -3.87 2.04 6.74
C ILE A 132 -4.65 2.37 5.47
N HIS A 133 -4.18 1.85 4.34
CA HIS A 133 -5.03 1.78 3.15
C HIS A 133 -5.92 0.53 3.26
N GLN A 134 -7.10 0.58 2.64
CA GLN A 134 -8.08 -0.53 2.69
C GLN A 134 -7.51 -1.82 2.09
N ASP A 135 -6.74 -1.68 1.01
CA ASP A 135 -6.05 -2.74 0.30
C ASP A 135 -4.94 -3.42 1.14
N SER A 136 -4.40 -2.70 2.12
CA SER A 136 -3.37 -3.20 3.04
C SER A 136 -3.92 -4.19 4.09
N LEU A 137 -5.24 -4.39 4.14
CA LEU A 137 -5.83 -5.40 5.03
C LEU A 137 -5.49 -6.82 4.56
N THR A 138 -5.01 -7.65 5.48
CA THR A 138 -4.80 -9.07 5.20
C THR A 138 -6.11 -9.76 4.81
N PRO A 139 -6.07 -10.86 4.04
CA PRO A 139 -7.27 -11.63 3.73
C PRO A 139 -8.06 -12.06 4.98
N GLU A 140 -7.36 -12.41 6.07
CA GLU A 140 -7.94 -12.82 7.35
C GLU A 140 -8.75 -11.71 7.99
N VAL A 141 -8.24 -10.47 7.97
CA VAL A 141 -8.94 -9.31 8.51
C VAL A 141 -10.10 -8.93 7.60
N ARG A 142 -9.90 -8.92 6.27
CA ARG A 142 -10.97 -8.62 5.30
C ARG A 142 -12.17 -9.55 5.44
N ARG A 143 -11.95 -10.84 5.67
CA ARG A 143 -13.05 -11.81 5.90
C ARG A 143 -13.89 -11.49 7.14
N GLN A 144 -13.30 -10.84 8.14
CA GLN A 144 -13.98 -10.45 9.38
C GLN A 144 -14.68 -9.09 9.27
N THR A 145 -14.27 -8.24 8.32
CA THR A 145 -14.77 -6.86 8.16
C THR A 145 -15.68 -6.68 6.94
N ALA A 146 -15.73 -7.63 6.02
CA ALA A 146 -16.68 -7.62 4.92
C ALA A 146 -18.12 -7.78 5.45
N PRO A 147 -19.08 -6.94 5.02
CA PRO A 147 -20.48 -7.15 5.38
C PRO A 147 -20.92 -8.53 4.90
N HIS A 148 -21.48 -9.33 5.81
CA HIS A 148 -22.18 -10.57 5.46
C HIS A 148 -23.42 -10.23 4.62
N ASN A 149 -23.22 -10.14 3.29
CA ASN A 149 -24.17 -10.41 2.20
C ASN A 149 -23.79 -9.59 0.97
N ILE A 150 -23.13 -10.22 -0.01
CA ILE A 150 -23.30 -9.84 -1.41
C ILE A 150 -23.58 -11.12 -2.19
N THR A 151 -24.86 -11.39 -2.41
CA THR A 151 -25.30 -12.16 -3.57
C THR A 151 -25.04 -11.27 -4.78
N VAL A 152 -24.03 -11.60 -5.59
CA VAL A 152 -23.79 -10.89 -6.85
C VAL A 152 -24.95 -11.23 -7.78
N THR A 153 -25.87 -10.28 -7.94
CA THR A 153 -26.82 -10.30 -9.06
C THR A 153 -26.15 -9.48 -10.16
N GLU A 154 -25.79 -10.11 -11.27
CA GLU A 154 -25.26 -9.40 -12.43
C GLU A 154 -26.27 -8.37 -12.92
N ALA A 155 -25.82 -7.12 -13.11
CA ALA A 155 -26.62 -6.07 -13.72
C ALA A 155 -26.60 -6.20 -15.25
N PRO A 156 -27.67 -5.80 -15.96
CA PRO A 156 -27.79 -5.99 -17.40
C PRO A 156 -26.81 -5.11 -18.17
N THR A 157 -26.18 -5.67 -19.19
CA THR A 157 -25.33 -4.97 -20.15
C THR A 157 -26.15 -4.05 -21.04
N THR A 158 -26.01 -2.73 -20.85
CA THR A 158 -26.34 -1.76 -21.90
C THR A 158 -25.11 -1.52 -22.78
N HIS A 159 -25.20 -1.91 -24.04
CA HIS A 159 -24.19 -1.60 -25.05
C HIS A 159 -24.21 -0.09 -25.35
N HIS A 160 -23.24 0.65 -24.84
CA HIS A 160 -22.86 1.94 -25.43
C HIS A 160 -22.08 1.67 -26.71
N GLN A 161 -22.59 2.19 -27.82
CA GLN A 161 -21.95 2.14 -29.13
C GLN A 161 -20.63 2.93 -29.05
N ALA A 162 -19.51 2.22 -29.15
CA ALA A 162 -18.18 2.81 -29.13
C ALA A 162 -17.94 3.68 -30.37
N ALA A 163 -17.31 4.84 -30.16
CA ALA A 163 -16.72 5.63 -31.23
C ALA A 163 -15.76 4.77 -32.07
N PRO A 164 -15.57 5.06 -33.37
CA PRO A 164 -14.77 4.23 -34.26
C PRO A 164 -13.37 4.00 -33.68
N VAL A 165 -13.03 2.72 -33.56
CA VAL A 165 -11.74 2.23 -33.07
C VAL A 165 -10.65 2.77 -33.99
N GLN A 166 -9.80 3.66 -33.48
CA GLN A 166 -8.52 3.95 -34.12
C GLN A 166 -7.69 2.66 -34.05
N ALA A 167 -7.52 2.00 -35.20
CA ALA A 167 -6.96 0.66 -35.36
C ALA A 167 -5.47 0.51 -35.00
N GLN A 168 -4.89 1.48 -34.29
CA GLN A 168 -3.46 1.54 -33.97
C GLN A 168 -3.17 1.90 -32.50
N SER A 169 -4.17 2.04 -31.63
CA SER A 169 -3.88 2.46 -30.25
C SER A 169 -3.18 1.37 -29.43
N ALA A 170 -2.10 1.75 -28.75
CA ALA A 170 -1.33 0.88 -27.86
C ALA A 170 -1.54 1.26 -26.39
N LEU A 171 -1.39 0.30 -25.48
CA LEU A 171 -1.35 0.54 -24.04
C LEU A 171 0.08 0.38 -23.53
N VAL A 172 0.54 1.36 -22.74
CA VAL A 172 1.65 1.20 -21.82
C VAL A 172 1.11 1.37 -20.40
N ALA A 173 1.22 0.31 -19.61
CA ALA A 173 0.76 0.25 -18.24
C ALA A 173 1.95 0.23 -17.28
N PHE A 174 2.10 1.23 -16.43
CA PHE A 174 2.97 1.12 -15.27
C PHE A 174 2.19 0.45 -14.15
N LEU A 175 2.61 -0.75 -13.79
CA LEU A 175 2.06 -1.43 -12.63
C LEU A 175 3.04 -1.22 -11.48
N THR A 176 2.59 -0.53 -10.44
CA THR A 176 3.41 -0.11 -9.29
C THR A 176 3.18 -0.96 -8.05
N THR A 177 2.06 -1.67 -8.01
CA THR A 177 1.60 -2.46 -6.86
C THR A 177 1.41 -3.95 -7.22
N ASP A 178 1.61 -4.82 -6.23
CA ASP A 178 1.23 -6.24 -6.27
C ASP A 178 -0.12 -6.50 -5.58
N ASP A 179 -0.89 -5.45 -5.28
CA ASP A 179 -2.21 -5.58 -4.66
C ASP A 179 -3.14 -6.50 -5.48
N PRO A 180 -3.73 -7.55 -4.87
CA PRO A 180 -4.65 -8.48 -5.51
C PRO A 180 -5.75 -7.88 -6.39
N MET A 181 -6.35 -6.76 -5.98
CA MET A 181 -7.45 -6.14 -6.72
C MET A 181 -6.92 -5.23 -7.82
N ILE A 182 -6.00 -4.32 -7.49
CA ILE A 182 -5.48 -3.31 -8.43
C ILE A 182 -4.65 -3.98 -9.52
N ALA A 183 -3.68 -4.82 -9.15
CA ALA A 183 -2.85 -5.54 -10.12
C ALA A 183 -3.66 -6.53 -10.95
N GLY A 184 -4.61 -7.24 -10.32
CA GLY A 184 -5.52 -8.15 -11.01
C GLY A 184 -6.35 -7.41 -12.06
N HIS A 185 -6.91 -6.26 -11.71
CA HIS A 185 -7.70 -5.45 -12.63
C HIS A 185 -6.84 -4.87 -13.76
N ALA A 186 -5.65 -4.37 -13.46
CA ALA A 186 -4.71 -3.84 -14.46
C ALA A 186 -4.32 -4.90 -15.50
N LEU A 187 -3.97 -6.11 -15.05
CA LEU A 187 -3.60 -7.22 -15.94
C LEU A 187 -4.78 -7.68 -16.79
N HIS A 188 -5.98 -7.76 -16.21
CA HIS A 188 -7.17 -8.15 -16.95
C HIS A 188 -7.60 -7.08 -17.96
N PHE A 189 -7.45 -5.80 -17.62
CA PHE A 189 -7.65 -4.69 -18.56
C PHE A 189 -6.64 -4.77 -19.71
N ALA A 190 -5.35 -5.00 -19.43
CA ALA A 190 -4.32 -5.15 -20.46
C ALA A 190 -4.58 -6.37 -21.36
N GLN A 191 -5.05 -7.49 -20.81
CA GLN A 191 -5.48 -8.66 -21.58
C GLN A 191 -6.66 -8.34 -22.52
N ARG A 192 -7.66 -7.59 -22.05
CA ARG A 192 -8.78 -7.14 -22.91
C ARG A 192 -8.31 -6.23 -24.04
N MET A 193 -7.30 -5.40 -23.80
CA MET A 193 -6.67 -4.61 -24.87
C MET A 193 -6.06 -5.52 -25.94
N LEU A 194 -5.30 -6.55 -25.55
CA LEU A 194 -4.78 -7.55 -26.50
C LEU A 194 -5.89 -8.26 -27.28
N ALA A 195 -6.95 -8.70 -26.59
CA ALA A 195 -8.09 -9.38 -27.20
C ALA A 195 -8.84 -8.49 -28.22
N SER A 196 -8.75 -7.16 -28.08
CA SER A 196 -9.30 -6.20 -29.04
C SER A 196 -8.38 -5.93 -30.25
N GLY A 197 -7.28 -6.67 -30.39
CA GLY A 197 -6.30 -6.49 -31.47
C GLY A 197 -5.31 -5.36 -31.23
N ARG A 198 -5.27 -4.78 -30.03
CA ARG A 198 -4.33 -3.70 -29.67
C ARG A 198 -3.05 -4.26 -29.08
N ARG A 199 -1.99 -3.46 -29.11
CA ARG A 199 -0.73 -3.78 -28.42
C ARG A 199 -0.84 -3.37 -26.96
N ALA A 200 -0.31 -4.18 -26.05
CA ALA A 200 -0.22 -3.84 -24.64
C ALA A 200 1.14 -4.20 -24.08
N THR A 201 1.72 -3.26 -23.33
CA THR A 201 2.97 -3.41 -22.60
C THR A 201 2.74 -3.10 -21.14
N VAL A 202 3.17 -3.98 -20.24
CA VAL A 202 3.16 -3.77 -18.78
C VAL A 202 4.60 -3.55 -18.31
N ILE A 203 4.83 -2.50 -17.53
CA ILE A 203 6.10 -2.19 -16.92
C ILE A 203 5.95 -2.36 -15.41
N LEU A 204 6.63 -3.36 -14.86
CA LEU A 204 6.68 -3.63 -13.44
C LEU A 204 7.67 -2.68 -12.77
N VAL A 205 7.15 -1.85 -11.87
CA VAL A 205 7.91 -0.92 -11.03
C VAL A 205 7.45 -1.04 -9.57
N GLY A 206 8.25 -0.55 -8.63
CA GLY A 206 7.93 -0.66 -7.21
C GLY A 206 7.68 -2.11 -6.77
N GLU A 207 6.61 -2.32 -5.99
CA GLU A 207 6.27 -3.63 -5.42
C GLU A 207 5.80 -4.65 -6.47
N ALA A 208 5.23 -4.17 -7.59
CA ALA A 208 4.82 -5.05 -8.70
C ALA A 208 5.99 -5.84 -9.31
N GLY A 209 7.23 -5.40 -9.10
CA GLY A 209 8.43 -6.13 -9.52
C GLY A 209 8.46 -7.59 -9.06
N ARG A 210 7.90 -7.88 -7.89
CA ARG A 210 7.84 -9.24 -7.35
C ARG A 210 7.09 -10.21 -8.27
N LEU A 211 6.10 -9.71 -9.00
CA LEU A 211 5.26 -10.52 -9.89
C LEU A 211 6.08 -11.13 -11.03
N GLY A 212 7.19 -10.47 -11.39
CA GLY A 212 8.07 -10.91 -12.45
C GLY A 212 9.27 -11.75 -12.01
N ILE A 213 9.46 -11.96 -10.71
CA ILE A 213 10.61 -12.68 -10.15
C ILE A 213 10.14 -14.06 -9.68
N LYS A 214 10.58 -15.13 -10.36
CA LYS A 214 10.04 -16.50 -10.17
C LYS A 214 10.30 -17.11 -8.79
N THR A 215 11.24 -16.55 -8.04
CA THR A 215 11.60 -17.00 -6.68
C THR A 215 10.79 -16.31 -5.59
N LEU A 216 10.05 -15.25 -5.91
CA LEU A 216 9.24 -14.51 -4.95
C LEU A 216 7.79 -14.98 -4.99
N PRO A 217 7.11 -15.02 -3.84
CA PRO A 217 5.70 -15.38 -3.80
C PRO A 217 4.87 -14.29 -4.49
N SER A 218 3.83 -14.71 -5.20
CA SER A 218 2.90 -13.82 -5.91
C SER A 218 1.52 -13.89 -5.26
N PRO A 219 0.88 -12.75 -4.93
CA PRO A 219 -0.46 -12.73 -4.37
C PRO A 219 -1.50 -13.35 -5.31
N THR A 220 -2.61 -13.86 -4.76
CA THR A 220 -3.77 -14.30 -5.54
C THR A 220 -4.55 -13.08 -6.03
N SER A 221 -4.75 -12.98 -7.33
CA SER A 221 -5.60 -12.00 -8.01
C SER A 221 -7.02 -12.10 -7.47
N ALA A 222 -7.56 -10.97 -7.00
CA ALA A 222 -8.94 -10.90 -6.55
C ALA A 222 -9.93 -10.72 -7.72
N VAL A 223 -9.41 -10.62 -8.96
CA VAL A 223 -10.20 -10.57 -10.20
C VAL A 223 -10.34 -11.94 -10.84
N SER A 224 -9.25 -12.70 -10.98
CA SER A 224 -9.26 -14.01 -11.67
C SER A 224 -9.30 -15.22 -10.73
N GLY A 225 -8.90 -15.05 -9.46
CA GLY A 225 -8.67 -16.14 -8.52
C GLY A 225 -7.38 -16.93 -8.76
N ALA A 226 -6.64 -16.65 -9.84
CA ALA A 226 -5.29 -17.18 -10.08
C ALA A 226 -4.24 -16.34 -9.34
N THR A 227 -2.98 -16.79 -9.25
CA THR A 227 -1.91 -15.91 -8.75
C THR A 227 -1.60 -14.82 -9.77
N LEU A 228 -1.20 -13.63 -9.32
CA LEU A 228 -0.92 -12.50 -10.21
C LEU A 228 0.21 -12.80 -11.21
N ASN A 229 1.18 -13.66 -10.86
CA ASN A 229 2.18 -14.14 -11.81
C ASN A 229 1.60 -15.11 -12.86
N GLN A 230 0.51 -15.84 -12.57
CA GLN A 230 -0.22 -16.64 -13.56
C GLN A 230 -1.01 -15.74 -14.50
N ASP A 231 -1.66 -14.68 -13.98
CA ASP A 231 -2.31 -13.66 -14.81
C ASP A 231 -1.29 -12.98 -15.74
N LEU A 232 -0.11 -12.65 -15.21
CA LEU A 232 0.99 -12.07 -15.97
C LEU A 232 1.52 -13.03 -17.04
N ALA A 233 1.67 -14.31 -16.72
CA ALA A 233 2.08 -15.34 -17.69
C ALA A 233 1.03 -15.52 -18.79
N SER A 234 -0.27 -15.48 -18.46
CA SER A 234 -1.36 -15.52 -19.43
C SER A 234 -1.36 -14.30 -20.36
N PHE A 235 -1.09 -13.12 -19.80
CA PHE A 235 -0.93 -11.88 -20.57
C PHE A 235 0.24 -11.97 -21.57
N VAL A 236 1.40 -12.45 -21.13
CA VAL A 236 2.56 -12.73 -22.00
C VAL A 236 2.21 -13.76 -23.08
N GLY A 237 1.56 -14.86 -22.71
CA GLY A 237 1.13 -15.90 -23.64
C GLY A 237 0.14 -15.41 -24.70
N SER A 238 -0.57 -14.32 -24.42
CA SER A 238 -1.47 -13.64 -25.36
C SER A 238 -0.77 -12.60 -26.26
N GLY A 239 0.57 -12.53 -26.21
CA GLY A 239 1.38 -11.60 -27.00
C GLY A 239 1.65 -10.26 -26.31
N GLY A 240 1.29 -10.13 -25.03
CA GLY A 240 1.63 -8.97 -24.21
C GLY A 240 3.13 -8.89 -23.92
N LYS A 241 3.66 -7.67 -23.82
CA LYS A 241 5.06 -7.45 -23.42
C LYS A 241 5.12 -7.06 -21.95
N VAL A 242 6.03 -7.67 -21.20
CA VAL A 242 6.27 -7.32 -19.80
C VAL A 242 7.72 -6.96 -19.61
N TYR A 243 7.95 -5.75 -19.09
CA TYR A 243 9.27 -5.28 -18.71
C TYR A 243 9.36 -5.06 -17.22
N ILE A 244 10.54 -5.26 -16.66
CA ILE A 244 10.88 -4.89 -15.29
C ILE A 244 12.08 -3.96 -15.31
N SER A 245 12.06 -2.91 -14.50
CA SER A 245 13.18 -1.97 -14.47
C SER A 245 14.38 -2.57 -13.71
N ALA A 246 15.60 -2.22 -14.13
CA ALA A 246 16.81 -2.62 -13.41
C ALA A 246 16.86 -2.07 -11.98
N TYR A 247 16.22 -0.92 -11.73
CA TYR A 247 16.07 -0.36 -10.39
C TYR A 247 15.18 -1.25 -9.51
N THR A 248 14.07 -1.73 -10.07
CA THR A 248 13.15 -2.65 -9.39
C THR A 248 13.80 -4.00 -9.08
N LEU A 249 14.61 -4.53 -9.98
CA LEU A 249 15.41 -5.74 -9.67
C LEU A 249 16.34 -5.53 -8.47
N ARG A 250 17.03 -4.38 -8.41
CA ARG A 250 17.89 -4.03 -7.27
C ARG A 250 17.10 -3.88 -5.97
N HIS A 251 15.90 -3.29 -6.02
CA HIS A 251 15.00 -3.19 -4.85
C HIS A 251 14.74 -4.57 -4.22
N PHE A 252 14.52 -5.59 -5.04
CA PHE A 252 14.31 -6.97 -4.59
C PHE A 252 15.58 -7.80 -4.41
N SER A 253 16.77 -7.20 -4.55
CA SER A 253 18.05 -7.93 -4.55
C SER A 253 18.06 -9.12 -5.53
N ALA A 254 17.38 -8.97 -6.67
CA ALA A 254 17.19 -9.99 -7.69
C ALA A 254 18.02 -9.70 -8.95
N THR A 255 18.33 -10.74 -9.71
CA THR A 255 19.07 -10.65 -10.98
C THR A 255 18.16 -11.03 -12.17
N SER A 256 18.61 -10.76 -13.40
CA SER A 256 17.89 -11.10 -14.63
C SER A 256 17.58 -12.59 -14.76
N GLU A 257 18.44 -13.45 -14.22
CA GLU A 257 18.30 -14.91 -14.29
C GLU A 257 17.12 -15.40 -13.42
N MET A 258 16.68 -14.58 -12.48
CA MET A 258 15.56 -14.86 -11.58
C MET A 258 14.20 -14.45 -12.18
N LEU A 259 14.19 -13.86 -13.38
CA LEU A 259 12.94 -13.48 -14.03
C LEU A 259 12.11 -14.70 -14.47
N ALA A 260 10.79 -14.54 -14.37
CA ALA A 260 9.85 -15.49 -14.93
C ALA A 260 9.86 -15.42 -16.47
N SER A 261 9.40 -16.50 -17.11
CA SER A 261 9.42 -16.64 -18.56
C SER A 261 8.66 -15.49 -19.25
N GLY A 262 9.27 -14.92 -20.29
CA GLY A 262 8.69 -13.83 -21.10
C GLY A 262 8.65 -12.46 -20.42
N ILE A 263 9.34 -12.31 -19.29
CA ILE A 263 9.61 -11.02 -18.66
C ILE A 263 11.08 -10.69 -18.87
N SER A 264 11.36 -9.47 -19.30
CA SER A 264 12.73 -9.04 -19.58
C SER A 264 13.01 -7.66 -19.04
N LEU A 265 14.30 -7.31 -18.99
CA LEU A 265 14.69 -5.92 -19.00
C LEU A 265 14.37 -5.34 -20.39
N PRO A 266 14.11 -4.02 -20.50
CA PRO A 266 14.08 -3.33 -21.78
C PRO A 266 15.43 -3.47 -22.50
N ASP A 267 15.44 -3.99 -23.72
CA ASP A 267 16.66 -4.02 -24.55
C ASP A 267 17.09 -2.60 -24.95
N ASP A 268 16.12 -1.72 -25.15
CA ASP A 268 16.29 -0.29 -25.41
C ASP A 268 15.35 0.52 -24.51
N PRO A 269 15.81 0.98 -23.34
CA PRO A 269 15.03 1.83 -22.44
C PRO A 269 14.53 3.13 -23.11
N GLN A 270 15.29 3.66 -24.08
CA GLN A 270 14.93 4.87 -24.79
C GLN A 270 13.75 4.62 -25.74
N ALA A 271 13.68 3.45 -26.39
CA ALA A 271 12.54 3.08 -27.20
C ALA A 271 11.25 2.97 -26.38
N ILE A 272 11.31 2.43 -25.15
CA ILE A 272 10.14 2.39 -24.27
C ILE A 272 9.75 3.80 -23.85
N HIS A 273 10.71 4.65 -23.49
CA HIS A 273 10.45 6.06 -23.17
C HIS A 273 9.75 6.77 -24.33
N ASN A 274 10.28 6.65 -25.55
CA ASN A 274 9.67 7.23 -26.74
C ASN A 274 8.26 6.70 -27.00
N HIS A 275 8.02 5.41 -26.75
CA HIS A 275 6.70 4.80 -26.91
C HIS A 275 5.65 5.37 -25.94
N MET A 276 6.04 5.82 -24.75
CA MET A 276 5.14 6.47 -23.77
C MET A 276 4.61 7.83 -24.25
N PHE A 277 5.36 8.51 -25.12
CA PHE A 277 4.99 9.83 -25.65
C PHE A 277 4.43 9.76 -27.07
N ASP A 278 4.29 8.56 -27.63
CA ASP A 278 3.61 8.36 -28.91
C ASP A 278 2.14 8.77 -28.77
N PRO A 279 1.60 9.68 -29.61
CA PRO A 279 0.20 10.09 -29.56
C PRO A 279 -0.80 8.94 -29.74
N ALA A 280 -0.39 7.82 -30.34
CA ALA A 280 -1.21 6.61 -30.47
C ALA A 280 -1.15 5.71 -29.22
N THR A 281 -0.31 6.01 -28.24
CA THR A 281 -0.18 5.24 -27.00
C THR A 281 -0.99 5.87 -25.88
N GLN A 282 -1.79 5.05 -25.21
CA GLN A 282 -2.40 5.39 -23.93
C GLN A 282 -1.47 4.94 -22.81
N LEU A 283 -1.06 5.90 -21.98
CA LEU A 283 -0.29 5.65 -20.77
C LEU A 283 -1.24 5.54 -19.57
N VAL A 284 -1.16 4.45 -18.82
CA VAL A 284 -1.93 4.27 -17.59
C VAL A 284 -1.00 3.84 -16.46
N VAL A 285 -1.25 4.34 -15.26
CA VAL A 285 -0.50 3.99 -14.05
C VAL A 285 -1.46 3.40 -13.04
N TRP A 286 -1.12 2.23 -12.53
CA TRP A 286 -1.85 1.50 -11.48
C TRP A 286 -0.96 1.26 -10.27
#